data_AF-A0A8T2WYD9-F1
#
_entry.id   AF-A0A8T2WYD9-F1
#
_cell.length_a   1.000
_cell.length_b   1.000
_cell.length_c   1.000
_cell.angle_alpha   90.00
_cell.angle_beta   90.00
_cell.angle_gamma   90.00
#
_symmetry.space_group_name_H-M   'P 1'
#
loop_
_entity.id
_entity.type
_entity.pdbx_description
1 polymer ?
#
loop_
_entity_poly.entity_id
_entity_poly.type
_entity_poly.pdbx_seq_one_letter_code
_entity_poly.pdbx_strand_id
1 'polypeptide(L)'
;MATGQAPSNPVPAMRTYPPVEQPVVVIGPQYLAQYPVELAISTKLWSLGENDFKVSDINGTLIFQVKSKLLSLHDRRFLKDAAGNILVNLRQKIMTMHRRWEAFRGESKEEKDLLFTAKKSKLFQFKTELDVFLGNNKGEVPDFKVKGGYSESSCSILLGDSNTMLAQVSLTLSFSFES
;
A
#
# COMPACT_ATOMS: atom_id res chain seq x y z
N MET A 1 20.49 22.37 25.28
CA MET A 1 19.16 22.22 24.64
C MET A 1 19.40 21.63 23.26
N ALA A 2 19.37 20.31 23.11
CA ALA A 2 19.56 19.65 21.83
C ALA A 2 18.19 19.51 21.15
N THR A 3 17.96 20.27 20.07
CA THR A 3 16.81 20.08 19.20
C THR A 3 17.01 18.77 18.43
N GLY A 4 16.39 17.70 18.91
CA GLY A 4 16.34 16.43 18.18
C GLY A 4 15.50 16.61 16.92
N GLN A 5 16.16 16.73 15.78
CA GLN A 5 15.51 16.68 14.47
C GLN A 5 14.95 15.26 14.30
N ALA A 6 13.63 15.14 14.16
CA ALA A 6 13.00 13.87 13.86
C ALA A 6 13.64 13.28 12.59
N PRO A 7 13.95 11.97 12.55
CA PRO A 7 14.56 11.36 11.38
C PRO A 7 13.67 11.62 10.16
N SER A 8 14.19 12.33 9.17
CA SER A 8 13.50 12.57 7.91
C SER A 8 13.41 11.25 7.16
N ASN A 9 12.23 10.95 6.61
CA ASN A 9 12.06 9.81 5.73
C ASN A 9 12.99 9.93 4.51
N PRO A 10 13.58 8.82 4.03
CA PRO A 10 14.43 8.84 2.84
C PRO A 10 13.64 9.37 1.64
N VAL A 11 14.28 10.24 0.86
CA VAL A 11 13.72 10.82 -0.38
C VAL A 11 14.00 9.85 -1.54
N PRO A 12 12.98 9.31 -2.22
CA PRO A 12 13.18 8.38 -3.33
C PRO A 12 13.78 9.05 -4.58
N ALA A 13 14.45 8.28 -5.43
CA ALA A 13 15.05 8.79 -6.67
C ALA A 13 14.00 9.30 -7.70
N MET A 14 14.38 10.32 -8.48
CA MET A 14 13.52 11.00 -9.46
C MET A 14 13.52 10.33 -10.85
N ARG A 15 12.34 10.29 -11.50
CA ARG A 15 12.15 10.14 -12.96
C ARG A 15 11.17 11.21 -13.46
N THR A 16 11.33 11.71 -14.68
CA THR A 16 10.54 12.83 -15.24
C THR A 16 9.13 12.42 -15.62
N TYR A 17 8.13 12.87 -14.88
CA TYR A 17 6.70 12.70 -15.16
C TYR A 17 5.91 13.92 -14.65
N PRO A 18 4.76 14.27 -15.25
CA PRO A 18 3.97 15.42 -14.82
C PRO A 18 3.38 15.23 -13.41
N PRO A 19 3.35 16.26 -12.55
CA PRO A 19 2.73 16.20 -11.23
C PRO A 19 1.20 16.06 -11.29
N VAL A 20 0.60 15.45 -10.27
CA VAL A 20 -0.87 15.39 -10.08
C VAL A 20 -1.32 16.70 -9.41
N GLU A 21 -2.34 17.37 -9.97
CA GLU A 21 -2.77 18.73 -9.57
C GLU A 21 -3.37 18.83 -8.16
N GLN A 22 -3.78 17.71 -7.53
CA GLN A 22 -4.24 17.67 -6.14
C GLN A 22 -3.79 16.38 -5.43
N PRO A 23 -2.87 16.43 -4.46
CA PRO A 23 -2.42 15.24 -3.75
C PRO A 23 -3.47 14.76 -2.74
N VAL A 24 -3.78 13.46 -2.76
CA VAL A 24 -4.64 12.84 -1.73
C VAL A 24 -3.78 12.30 -0.59
N VAL A 25 -3.96 12.84 0.61
CA VAL A 25 -3.20 12.42 1.81
C VAL A 25 -3.96 11.33 2.55
N VAL A 26 -3.42 10.10 2.57
CA VAL A 26 -4.01 8.97 3.30
C VAL A 26 -3.30 8.73 4.64
N ILE A 27 -1.99 8.47 4.61
CA ILE A 27 -1.22 8.16 5.82
C ILE A 27 -0.70 9.44 6.47
N GLY A 28 -0.02 10.31 5.72
CA GLY A 28 0.50 11.57 6.21
C GLY A 28 1.23 12.37 5.13
N PRO A 29 1.32 13.70 5.26
CA PRO A 29 1.89 14.58 4.24
C PRO A 29 3.37 14.31 3.97
N GLN A 30 4.11 13.75 4.94
CA GLN A 30 5.51 13.37 4.78
C GLN A 30 5.74 12.20 3.81
N TYR A 31 4.68 11.56 3.33
CA TYR A 31 4.73 10.50 2.31
C TYR A 31 4.29 11.01 0.93
N LEU A 32 4.09 12.32 0.77
CA LEU A 32 3.90 12.93 -0.55
C LEU A 32 5.26 13.24 -1.17
N ALA A 33 5.51 12.66 -2.34
CA ALA A 33 6.62 13.06 -3.19
C ALA A 33 6.19 14.18 -4.14
N GLN A 34 7.12 15.06 -4.49
CA GLN A 34 6.89 16.14 -5.45
C GLN A 34 6.85 15.65 -6.91
N TYR A 35 7.23 14.39 -7.13
CA TYR A 35 7.36 13.74 -8.42
C TYR A 35 6.97 12.26 -8.28
N PRO A 36 6.62 11.58 -9.38
CA PRO A 36 6.36 10.14 -9.34
C PRO A 36 7.58 9.34 -8.88
N VAL A 37 7.33 8.43 -7.95
CA VAL A 37 8.34 7.59 -7.31
C VAL A 37 8.20 6.17 -7.80
N GLU A 38 9.31 5.58 -8.23
CA GLU A 38 9.41 4.16 -8.53
C GLU A 38 9.89 3.39 -7.30
N LEU A 39 9.17 2.33 -6.95
CA LEU A 39 9.44 1.49 -5.78
C LEU A 39 9.61 0.03 -6.21
N ALA A 40 10.52 -0.67 -5.56
CA ALA A 40 10.76 -2.09 -5.75
C ALA A 40 10.28 -2.88 -4.52
N ILE A 41 9.67 -4.04 -4.76
CA ILE A 41 9.26 -4.98 -3.70
C ILE A 41 10.24 -6.15 -3.70
N SER A 42 10.91 -6.38 -2.57
CA SER A 42 11.77 -7.55 -2.37
C SER A 42 11.13 -8.48 -1.33
N THR A 43 10.87 -9.73 -1.72
CA THR A 43 10.41 -10.79 -0.82
C THR A 43 11.59 -11.64 -0.38
N LYS A 44 11.57 -12.17 0.85
CA LYS A 44 12.57 -13.13 1.30
C LYS A 44 12.12 -14.52 0.85
N LEU A 45 12.74 -15.07 -0.19
CA LEU A 45 12.29 -16.30 -0.86
C LEU A 45 12.29 -17.58 0.04
N TRP A 46 12.85 -17.52 1.26
CA TRP A 46 13.20 -18.71 2.05
C TRP A 46 12.48 -18.87 3.40
N SER A 47 11.59 -17.95 3.79
CA SER A 47 10.84 -18.08 5.05
C SER A 47 9.45 -18.67 4.77
N LEU A 48 9.38 -20.00 4.75
CA LEU A 48 8.16 -20.79 4.63
C LEU A 48 7.11 -20.31 5.65
N GLY A 49 6.11 -19.55 5.18
CA GLY A 49 5.00 -19.04 5.98
C GLY A 49 4.97 -17.52 6.17
N GLU A 50 6.12 -16.84 6.20
CA GLU A 50 6.19 -15.38 6.42
C GLU A 50 6.05 -14.60 5.12
N ASN A 51 4.87 -14.02 4.89
CA ASN A 51 4.61 -13.09 3.79
C ASN A 51 5.09 -11.67 4.13
N ASP A 52 6.34 -11.59 4.57
CA ASP A 52 7.06 -10.37 4.92
C ASP A 52 7.85 -9.88 3.71
N PHE A 53 7.81 -8.58 3.46
CA PHE A 53 8.56 -7.98 2.37
C PHE A 53 9.03 -6.56 2.70
N LYS A 54 10.01 -6.11 1.93
CA LYS A 54 10.53 -4.75 2.01
C LYS A 54 10.18 -4.01 0.73
N VAL A 55 9.97 -2.71 0.87
CA VAL A 55 9.76 -1.77 -0.23
C VAL A 55 10.92 -0.80 -0.22
N SER A 56 11.68 -0.77 -1.31
CA SER A 56 12.81 0.15 -1.49
C SER A 56 12.58 1.07 -2.68
N ASP A 57 13.37 2.14 -2.78
CA ASP A 57 13.52 2.85 -4.04
C ASP A 57 14.35 2.03 -5.05
N ILE A 58 14.53 2.57 -6.25
CA ILE A 58 15.34 1.96 -7.33
C ILE A 58 16.83 1.83 -6.99
N ASN A 59 17.33 2.57 -5.99
CA ASN A 59 18.72 2.49 -5.53
C ASN A 59 18.89 1.46 -4.40
N GLY A 60 17.81 0.78 -3.98
CA GLY A 60 17.81 -0.16 -2.87
C GLY A 60 17.68 0.48 -1.49
N THR A 61 17.41 1.79 -1.42
CA THR A 61 17.15 2.49 -0.15
C THR A 61 15.83 2.01 0.43
N LEU A 62 15.85 1.48 1.64
CA LEU A 62 14.64 1.00 2.32
C LEU A 62 13.67 2.16 2.59
N ILE A 63 12.44 2.05 2.09
CA ILE A 63 11.36 3.03 2.33
C ILE A 63 10.36 2.47 3.33
N PHE A 64 9.88 1.23 3.12
CA PHE A 64 8.91 0.58 3.99
C PHE A 64 9.22 -0.88 4.26
N GLN A 65 8.67 -1.38 5.36
CA GLN A 65 8.67 -2.80 5.70
C GLN A 65 7.23 -3.26 5.91
N VAL A 66 6.85 -4.39 5.32
CA VAL A 66 5.56 -5.01 5.54
C VAL A 66 5.76 -6.31 6.30
N LYS A 67 5.09 -6.41 7.45
CA LYS A 67 5.19 -7.54 8.38
C LYS A 67 3.83 -8.19 8.56
N SER A 68 3.74 -9.49 8.32
CA SER A 68 2.54 -10.30 8.51
C SER A 68 2.56 -10.94 9.91
N LYS A 69 1.39 -11.07 10.55
CA LYS A 69 1.29 -11.79 11.84
C LYS A 69 0.82 -13.23 11.60
N LEU A 70 1.76 -14.17 11.61
CA LEU A 70 1.54 -15.60 11.25
C LEU A 70 0.53 -16.36 12.13
N LEU A 71 0.23 -15.86 13.32
CA LEU A 71 -0.57 -16.58 14.34
C LEU A 71 -1.83 -15.80 14.73
N SER A 72 -2.42 -15.08 13.79
CA SER A 72 -3.62 -14.28 14.01
C SER A 72 -4.81 -14.97 13.36
N LEU A 73 -5.93 -15.12 14.11
CA LEU A 73 -7.21 -15.60 13.56
C LEU A 73 -7.68 -14.77 12.36
N HIS A 74 -7.20 -13.53 12.25
CA HIS A 74 -7.41 -12.64 11.11
C HIS A 74 -6.12 -12.40 10.34
N ASP A 75 -6.16 -12.43 9.02
CA ASP A 75 -5.05 -11.94 8.19
C ASP A 75 -4.75 -10.50 8.60
N ARG A 76 -3.55 -10.28 9.18
CA ARG A 76 -3.09 -8.99 9.70
C ARG A 76 -1.71 -8.67 9.18
N ARG A 77 -1.55 -7.42 8.72
CA ARG A 77 -0.31 -6.89 8.17
C ARG A 77 -0.01 -5.52 8.75
N PHE A 78 1.26 -5.24 9.00
CA PHE A 78 1.74 -3.95 9.49
C PHE A 78 2.65 -3.33 8.45
N LEU A 79 2.29 -2.13 7.99
CA LEU A 79 3.18 -1.27 7.23
C LEU A 79 4.01 -0.45 8.22
N LYS A 80 5.33 -0.53 8.10
CA LYS A 80 6.29 0.20 8.92
C LYS A 80 7.16 1.10 8.05
N ASP A 81 7.62 2.21 8.63
CA ASP A 81 8.66 3.03 8.00
C ASP A 81 10.04 2.33 8.04
N ALA A 82 11.05 3.00 7.48
CA ALA A 82 12.43 2.53 7.49
C ALA A 82 13.01 2.39 8.90
N ALA A 83 12.55 3.19 9.86
CA ALA A 83 12.96 3.14 11.28
C ALA A 83 12.24 2.03 12.07
N GLY A 84 11.21 1.40 11.50
CA GLY A 84 10.44 0.31 12.11
C GLY A 84 9.19 0.76 12.87
N ASN A 85 8.83 2.05 12.82
CA ASN A 85 7.60 2.55 13.43
C ASN A 85 6.40 2.07 12.62
N ILE A 86 5.33 1.64 13.32
CA ILE A 86 4.10 1.18 12.66
C ILE A 86 3.32 2.38 12.17
N LEU A 87 3.07 2.41 10.86
CA LEU A 87 2.28 3.44 10.20
C LEU A 87 0.84 3.02 10.00
N VAL A 88 0.65 1.76 9.56
CA VAL A 88 -0.68 1.22 9.24
C VAL A 88 -0.81 -0.21 9.72
N ASN A 89 -1.92 -0.49 10.39
CA ASN A 89 -2.40 -1.82 10.76
C ASN A 89 -3.52 -2.23 9.79
N LEU A 90 -3.23 -3.17 8.90
CA LEU A 90 -4.19 -3.74 7.97
C LEU A 90 -4.76 -5.04 8.55
N ARG A 91 -6.08 -5.18 8.55
CA ARG A 91 -6.76 -6.40 9.00
C ARG A 91 -7.85 -6.83 8.01
N GLN A 92 -7.94 -8.14 7.78
CA GLN A 92 -9.05 -8.73 7.06
C GLN A 92 -10.21 -9.04 8.01
N LYS A 93 -11.43 -8.62 7.63
CA LYS A 93 -12.66 -8.94 8.33
C LYS A 93 -13.20 -10.29 7.83
N ILE A 94 -12.82 -11.36 8.53
CA ILE A 94 -13.08 -12.76 8.12
C ILE A 94 -14.56 -13.15 8.16
N MET A 95 -15.40 -12.45 8.93
CA MET A 95 -16.84 -12.73 9.02
C MET A 95 -17.70 -11.92 8.04
N THR A 96 -17.15 -11.56 6.87
CA THR A 96 -17.94 -10.91 5.80
C THR A 96 -17.80 -11.67 4.50
N MET A 97 -18.92 -11.87 3.79
CA MET A 97 -19.00 -12.57 2.51
C MET A 97 -18.08 -11.95 1.42
N HIS A 98 -17.58 -10.72 1.65
CA HIS A 98 -16.86 -9.91 0.67
C HIS A 98 -15.34 -9.78 0.91
N ARG A 99 -14.75 -10.46 1.91
CA ARG A 99 -13.31 -10.35 2.26
C ARG A 99 -12.84 -8.89 2.37
N ARG A 100 -13.53 -8.08 3.18
CA ARG A 100 -13.21 -6.66 3.40
C ARG A 100 -11.91 -6.51 4.19
N TRP A 101 -11.09 -5.56 3.77
CA TRP A 101 -9.91 -5.09 4.48
C TRP A 101 -10.17 -3.73 5.11
N GLU A 102 -9.61 -3.53 6.30
CA GLU A 102 -9.65 -2.27 7.04
C GLU A 102 -8.20 -1.88 7.37
N ALA A 103 -7.87 -0.61 7.17
CA ALA A 103 -6.55 -0.05 7.44
C ALA A 103 -6.67 1.05 8.51
N PHE A 104 -5.91 0.91 9.60
CA PHE A 104 -5.93 1.82 10.73
C PHE A 104 -4.59 2.51 10.91
N ARG A 105 -4.60 3.73 11.43
CA ARG A 105 -3.41 4.49 11.78
C ARG A 105 -2.66 3.82 12.94
N GLY A 106 -1.34 3.68 12.77
CA GLY A 106 -0.48 3.07 13.77
C GLY A 106 -0.90 1.65 14.11
N GLU A 107 -0.89 1.32 15.40
CA GLU A 107 -1.34 0.01 15.91
C GLU A 107 -2.85 -0.04 16.21
N SER A 108 -3.57 1.06 16.00
CA SER A 108 -4.97 1.21 16.40
C SER A 108 -5.90 0.24 15.69
N LYS A 109 -7.10 0.11 16.27
CA LYS A 109 -8.23 -0.67 15.79
C LYS A 109 -9.56 0.09 15.92
N GLU A 110 -9.48 1.32 16.41
CA GLU A 110 -10.62 2.20 16.69
C GLU A 110 -11.11 2.85 15.40
N GLU A 111 -12.42 3.07 15.30
CA GLU A 111 -13.03 3.67 14.10
C GLU A 111 -12.50 5.08 13.82
N LYS A 112 -12.20 5.86 14.86
CA LYS A 112 -11.58 7.20 14.72
C LYS A 112 -10.21 7.19 14.02
N ASP A 113 -9.53 6.05 14.05
CA ASP A 113 -8.19 5.86 13.46
C ASP A 113 -8.27 5.11 12.12
N LEU A 114 -9.48 4.86 11.60
CA LEU A 114 -9.69 4.23 10.30
C LEU A 114 -9.20 5.14 9.17
N LEU A 115 -8.22 4.67 8.40
CA LEU A 115 -7.71 5.39 7.23
C LEU A 115 -8.56 5.09 6.00
N PHE A 116 -8.81 3.82 5.74
CA PHE A 116 -9.64 3.37 4.63
C PHE A 116 -10.12 1.94 4.82
N THR A 117 -11.11 1.58 4.01
CA THR A 117 -11.54 0.20 3.82
C THR A 117 -11.52 -0.18 2.36
N ALA A 118 -11.15 -1.42 2.07
CA ALA A 118 -11.11 -1.97 0.72
C ALA A 118 -11.99 -3.22 0.63
N LYS A 119 -12.81 -3.32 -0.41
CA LYS A 119 -13.68 -4.49 -0.66
C LYS A 119 -13.68 -4.81 -2.14
N LYS A 120 -13.98 -6.07 -2.49
CA LYS A 120 -14.22 -6.43 -3.89
C LYS A 120 -15.41 -5.64 -4.46
N SER A 121 -15.25 -5.09 -5.65
CA SER A 121 -16.31 -4.31 -6.31
C SER A 121 -17.51 -5.20 -6.70
N LYS A 122 -17.25 -6.45 -7.13
CA LYS A 122 -18.28 -7.44 -7.48
C LYS A 122 -17.88 -8.85 -7.04
N LEU A 123 -18.87 -9.68 -6.73
CA LEU A 123 -18.66 -11.06 -6.27
C LEU A 123 -18.26 -12.05 -7.38
N PHE A 124 -18.64 -11.77 -8.63
CA PHE A 124 -18.57 -12.70 -9.77
C PHE A 124 -17.74 -12.19 -10.96
N GLN A 125 -16.83 -11.24 -10.75
CA GLN A 125 -16.02 -10.67 -11.84
C GLN A 125 -14.76 -11.51 -12.10
N PHE A 126 -14.50 -11.85 -13.36
CA PHE A 126 -13.28 -12.56 -13.79
C PHE A 126 -11.99 -11.76 -13.56
N LYS A 127 -12.10 -10.43 -13.47
CA LYS A 127 -10.99 -9.52 -13.17
C LYS A 127 -11.08 -9.02 -11.74
N THR A 128 -9.94 -9.02 -11.05
CA THR A 128 -9.84 -8.47 -9.70
C THR A 128 -10.05 -6.95 -9.73
N GLU A 129 -11.12 -6.48 -9.11
CA GLU A 129 -11.40 -5.06 -8.89
C GLU A 129 -11.74 -4.83 -7.41
N LEU A 130 -11.10 -3.83 -6.80
CA LEU A 130 -11.38 -3.41 -5.43
C LEU A 130 -11.82 -1.95 -5.40
N ASP A 131 -12.86 -1.70 -4.61
CA ASP A 131 -13.30 -0.36 -4.23
C ASP A 131 -12.69 0.01 -2.89
N VAL A 132 -12.07 1.17 -2.83
CA VAL A 132 -11.45 1.72 -1.61
C VAL A 132 -12.20 2.97 -1.17
N PHE A 133 -12.57 3.01 0.11
CA PHE A 133 -13.31 4.10 0.74
C PHE A 133 -12.48 4.62 1.91
N LEU A 134 -12.15 5.91 1.90
CA LEU A 134 -11.48 6.61 2.99
C LEU A 134 -12.36 6.63 4.24
N GLY A 135 -11.76 6.75 5.43
CA GLY A 135 -12.47 6.66 6.71
C GLY A 135 -13.65 7.63 6.87
N ASN A 136 -13.61 8.79 6.19
CA ASN A 136 -14.68 9.79 6.23
C ASN A 136 -15.79 9.56 5.18
N ASN A 137 -15.63 8.57 4.30
CA ASN A 137 -16.58 8.26 3.25
C ASN A 137 -17.57 7.17 3.73
N LYS A 138 -18.87 7.50 3.68
CA LYS A 138 -19.94 6.61 4.14
C LYS A 138 -20.34 5.52 3.14
N GLY A 139 -19.60 5.36 2.04
CA GLY A 139 -19.71 4.22 1.13
C GLY A 139 -20.59 4.43 -0.10
N GLU A 140 -20.83 5.69 -0.50
CA GLU A 140 -21.64 6.01 -1.69
C GLU A 140 -20.84 5.83 -2.99
N VAL A 141 -19.63 6.38 -3.06
CA VAL A 141 -18.74 6.33 -4.24
C VAL A 141 -17.33 5.98 -3.76
N PRO A 142 -16.58 5.08 -4.42
CA PRO A 142 -15.20 4.79 -4.02
C PRO A 142 -14.29 6.01 -4.22
N ASP A 143 -13.40 6.26 -3.25
CA ASP A 143 -12.35 7.28 -3.36
C ASP A 143 -11.21 6.79 -4.26
N PHE A 144 -10.96 5.48 -4.29
CA PHE A 144 -10.02 4.86 -5.21
C PHE A 144 -10.55 3.54 -5.76
N LYS A 145 -10.11 3.21 -6.98
CA LYS A 145 -10.32 1.91 -7.59
C LYS A 145 -8.99 1.23 -7.84
N VAL A 146 -8.91 -0.03 -7.45
CA VAL A 146 -7.77 -0.91 -7.75
C VAL A 146 -8.22 -1.88 -8.84
N LYS A 147 -7.59 -1.81 -10.01
CA LYS A 147 -7.89 -2.68 -11.15
C LYS A 147 -6.71 -3.61 -11.42
N GLY A 148 -6.96 -4.91 -11.35
CA GLY A 148 -6.03 -5.92 -11.85
C GLY A 148 -5.96 -5.90 -13.37
N GLY A 149 -4.75 -6.09 -13.91
CA GLY A 149 -4.53 -6.31 -15.33
C GLY A 149 -5.10 -7.65 -15.81
N TYR A 150 -5.05 -7.89 -17.11
CA TYR A 150 -5.46 -9.16 -17.71
C TYR A 150 -4.53 -10.33 -17.35
N SER A 151 -3.30 -10.03 -16.95
CA SER A 151 -2.35 -10.96 -16.35
C SER A 151 -2.26 -10.71 -14.84
N GLU A 152 -1.94 -11.73 -14.04
CA GLU A 152 -1.68 -11.62 -12.60
C GLU A 152 -0.48 -10.69 -12.26
N SER A 153 0.23 -10.20 -13.28
CA SER A 153 1.47 -9.44 -13.17
C SER A 153 1.32 -7.92 -13.17
N SER A 154 0.09 -7.35 -13.26
CA SER A 154 -0.07 -5.90 -13.18
C SER A 154 -1.32 -5.44 -12.44
N CYS A 155 -1.22 -4.27 -11.80
CA CYS A 155 -2.31 -3.64 -11.07
C CYS A 155 -2.21 -2.12 -11.22
N SER A 156 -3.35 -1.42 -11.27
CA SER A 156 -3.39 0.05 -11.31
C SER A 156 -4.32 0.58 -10.24
N ILE A 157 -3.97 1.74 -9.67
CA ILE A 157 -4.78 2.48 -8.70
C ILE A 157 -5.27 3.76 -9.38
N LEU A 158 -6.58 3.98 -9.39
CA LEU A 158 -7.23 5.15 -9.99
C LEU A 158 -7.93 5.98 -8.92
N LEU A 159 -8.07 7.29 -9.18
CA LEU A 159 -8.85 8.20 -8.35
C LEU A 159 -10.35 8.04 -8.64
N GLY A 160 -11.09 7.47 -7.68
CA GLY A 160 -12.50 7.12 -7.79
C GLY A 160 -12.86 6.40 -9.10
N ASP A 161 -13.90 6.88 -9.77
CA ASP A 161 -14.35 6.42 -11.09
C ASP A 161 -13.68 7.15 -12.26
N SER A 162 -12.72 8.03 -12.00
CA SER A 162 -12.01 8.76 -13.05
C SER A 162 -10.96 7.88 -13.75
N ASN A 163 -10.46 8.36 -14.89
CA ASN A 163 -9.30 7.78 -15.57
C ASN A 163 -7.95 8.29 -15.03
N THR A 164 -7.95 9.06 -13.94
CA THR A 164 -6.72 9.57 -13.33
C THR A 164 -6.01 8.45 -12.59
N MET A 165 -4.92 7.95 -13.17
CA MET A 165 -4.08 6.92 -12.57
C MET A 165 -3.16 7.53 -11.50
N LEU A 166 -3.18 6.98 -10.29
CA LEU A 166 -2.36 7.40 -9.15
C LEU A 166 -1.11 6.52 -8.97
N ALA A 167 -1.22 5.23 -9.30
CA ALA A 167 -0.10 4.30 -9.23
C ALA A 167 -0.30 3.10 -10.15
N GLN A 168 0.80 2.46 -10.52
CA GLN A 168 0.81 1.22 -11.27
C GLN A 168 1.84 0.26 -10.66
N VAL A 169 1.52 -1.02 -10.67
CA VAL A 169 2.41 -2.12 -10.29
C VAL A 169 2.59 -3.00 -11.52
N SER A 170 3.84 -3.32 -11.83
CA SER A 170 4.21 -4.32 -12.83
C SER A 170 5.21 -5.30 -12.21
N LEU A 171 4.96 -6.59 -12.37
CA LEU A 171 5.90 -7.62 -11.98
C LEU A 171 6.95 -7.76 -13.09
N THR A 172 8.20 -7.40 -12.78
CA THR A 172 9.34 -7.64 -13.66
C THR A 172 10.13 -8.83 -13.11
N LEU A 173 10.08 -9.98 -13.80
CA LEU A 173 10.94 -11.12 -13.49
C LEU A 173 12.35 -10.82 -14.01
N SER A 174 13.28 -10.58 -13.10
CA SER A 174 14.71 -10.44 -13.42
C SER A 174 15.43 -11.71 -12.99
N PHE A 175 16.01 -12.42 -13.96
CA PHE A 175 16.90 -13.55 -13.70
C PHE A 175 18.34 -13.03 -13.71
N SER A 176 18.98 -13.01 -12.55
CA SER A 176 20.42 -12.77 -12.45
C SER A 176 21.12 -14.12 -12.52
N PHE A 177 21.91 -14.37 -13.56
CA PHE A 177 22.86 -15.47 -13.59
C PHE A 177 24.17 -14.96 -12.98
N GLU A 178 24.56 -15.50 -11.84
CA GLU A 178 25.91 -15.32 -11.31
C GLU A 178 26.79 -16.36 -12.01
N SER A 179 27.76 -15.90 -12.81
CA SER A 179 28.76 -16.74 -13.50
C SER A 179 30.02 -16.91 -12.66
#